data_AF-A0A3N5I2G8-F1
#
_entry.id   AF-A0A3N5I2G8-F1
#
_cell.length_a   1.000
_cell.length_b   1.000
_cell.length_c   1.000
_cell.angle_alpha   90.00
_cell.angle_beta   90.00
_cell.angle_gamma   90.00
#
_symmetry.space_group_name_H-M   'P 1'
#
loop_
_entity.id
_entity.type
_entity.pdbx_description
1 polymer ?
#
loop_
_entity_poly.entity_id
_entity_poly.type
_entity_poly.pdbx_seq_one_letter_code
_entity_poly.pdbx_strand_id
1 'polypeptide(L)'
;MMQWIKMLGLAFAAIVVGAVISEIPPFPGWFKMVDAYQTPWLVATGSSAVLGFALMMGGILDLIMAQDRTLTHQGAEDVERSVRLAAQPVAWRTTSYRVWGRATGREGSDEFTFREMKQAWRRGAWYRETVWRRRFITATGAALLTIGLFGIAFTLGPSPIKAIIGAVMLYACAMLARGFWRA
;
A
#
# COMPACT_ATOMS: atom_id res chain seq x y z
N MET A 1 -7.81 -9.91 25.95
CA MET A 1 -8.80 -10.98 25.60
C MET A 1 -9.94 -10.47 24.71
N MET A 2 -10.60 -9.36 25.02
CA MET A 2 -11.78 -8.86 24.27
C MET A 2 -11.55 -8.57 22.77
N GLN A 3 -10.34 -8.17 22.36
CA GLN A 3 -10.04 -7.87 20.94
C GLN A 3 -9.95 -9.12 20.06
N TRP A 4 -9.39 -10.23 20.56
CA TRP A 4 -9.28 -11.47 19.79
C TRP A 4 -10.64 -12.12 19.55
N ILE A 5 -11.56 -12.03 20.51
CA ILE A 5 -12.94 -12.51 20.36
C ILE A 5 -13.69 -11.68 19.31
N LYS A 6 -13.47 -10.36 19.26
CA LYS A 6 -14.02 -9.50 18.21
C LYS A 6 -13.46 -9.84 16.83
N MET A 7 -12.15 -10.11 16.72
CA MET A 7 -11.54 -10.52 15.45
C MET A 7 -12.04 -11.90 14.99
N LEU A 8 -12.17 -12.86 15.90
CA LEU A 8 -12.73 -14.18 15.61
C LEU A 8 -14.21 -14.09 15.21
N GLY A 9 -15.01 -13.26 15.89
CA GLY A 9 -16.40 -13.01 15.53
C GLY A 9 -16.53 -12.34 14.16
N LEU A 10 -15.65 -11.39 13.83
CA LEU A 10 -15.59 -10.77 12.50
C LEU A 10 -15.19 -11.78 11.42
N ALA A 11 -14.17 -12.61 11.68
CA ALA A 11 -13.75 -13.66 10.76
C ALA A 11 -14.88 -14.67 10.52
N PHE A 12 -15.57 -15.09 11.58
CA PHE A 12 -16.70 -16.01 11.48
C PHE A 12 -17.88 -15.39 10.71
N ALA A 13 -18.25 -14.15 11.02
CA ALA A 13 -19.29 -13.43 10.28
C ALA A 13 -18.92 -13.28 8.79
N ALA A 14 -17.65 -12.98 8.49
CA ALA A 14 -17.16 -12.89 7.12
C ALA A 14 -17.21 -14.25 6.39
N ILE A 15 -16.91 -15.34 7.08
CA ILE A 15 -17.03 -16.71 6.55
C ILE A 15 -18.49 -17.06 6.26
N VAL A 16 -19.41 -16.78 7.19
CA VAL A 16 -20.85 -17.06 7.04
C VAL A 16 -21.45 -16.22 5.91
N VAL A 17 -21.15 -14.92 5.86
CA VAL A 17 -21.59 -14.03 4.78
C VAL A 17 -20.98 -14.47 3.44
N GLY A 18 -19.71 -14.84 3.41
CA GLY A 18 -19.05 -15.36 2.21
C GLY A 18 -19.64 -16.69 1.72
N ALA A 19 -20.04 -17.58 2.64
CA ALA A 19 -20.71 -18.84 2.32
C ALA A 19 -22.09 -18.60 1.72
N VAL A 20 -22.89 -17.72 2.33
CA VAL A 20 -24.20 -17.33 1.80
C VAL A 20 -24.08 -16.65 0.43
N ILE A 21 -23.09 -15.76 0.24
CA ILE A 21 -22.83 -15.12 -1.06
C ILE A 21 -22.42 -16.15 -2.13
N SER A 22 -21.70 -17.20 -1.74
CA SER A 22 -21.28 -18.25 -2.68
C SER A 22 -22.43 -19.12 -3.20
N GLU A 23 -23.61 -19.07 -2.57
CA GLU A 23 -24.82 -19.76 -3.02
C GLU A 23 -25.78 -18.86 -3.82
N ILE A 24 -25.57 -17.53 -3.80
CA ILE A 24 -26.42 -16.57 -4.53
C ILE A 24 -25.96 -16.49 -6.02
N PRO A 25 -26.83 -16.82 -7.00
CA PRO A 25 -26.53 -16.55 -8.42
C PRO A 25 -26.38 -15.03 -8.62
N PRO A 26 -25.32 -14.49 -9.25
CA PRO A 26 -24.43 -15.09 -10.26
C PRO A 26 -23.00 -15.45 -9.82
N PHE A 27 -22.68 -15.37 -8.52
CA PHE A 27 -21.31 -15.56 -8.01
C PHE A 27 -20.65 -16.93 -8.31
N PRO A 28 -21.37 -18.07 -8.30
CA PRO A 28 -20.76 -19.38 -8.58
C PRO A 28 -20.18 -19.48 -10.01
N GLY A 29 -20.83 -18.87 -10.99
CA GLY A 29 -20.38 -18.88 -12.38
C GLY A 29 -19.12 -18.04 -12.58
N TRP A 30 -19.06 -16.89 -11.91
CA TRP A 30 -17.88 -16.01 -11.91
C TRP A 30 -16.67 -16.68 -11.26
N PHE A 31 -16.84 -17.29 -10.08
CA PHE A 31 -15.73 -17.97 -9.40
C PHE A 31 -15.20 -19.15 -10.21
N LYS A 32 -16.08 -19.95 -10.82
CA LYS A 32 -15.67 -21.03 -11.74
C LYS A 32 -14.89 -20.52 -12.94
N MET A 33 -15.24 -19.36 -13.50
CA MET A 33 -14.48 -18.73 -14.58
C MET A 33 -13.09 -18.29 -14.12
N VAL A 34 -12.99 -17.69 -12.93
CA VAL A 34 -11.71 -17.29 -12.34
C VAL A 34 -10.83 -18.52 -12.08
N ASP A 35 -11.42 -19.60 -11.58
CA ASP A 35 -10.72 -20.88 -11.34
C ASP A 35 -10.27 -21.53 -12.66
N ALA A 36 -11.09 -21.47 -13.71
CA ALA A 36 -10.72 -22.00 -15.03
C ALA A 36 -9.52 -21.27 -15.66
N TYR A 37 -9.36 -19.98 -15.36
CA TYR A 37 -8.27 -19.14 -15.86
C TYR A 37 -7.26 -18.76 -14.76
N GLN A 38 -7.13 -19.59 -13.72
CA GLN A 38 -6.29 -19.27 -12.56
C GLN A 38 -4.85 -18.92 -12.94
N THR A 39 -4.21 -19.72 -13.81
CA THR A 39 -2.81 -19.51 -14.24
C THR A 39 -2.59 -18.15 -14.94
N PRO A 40 -3.33 -17.78 -16.00
CA PRO A 40 -3.14 -16.47 -16.62
C PRO A 40 -3.47 -15.31 -15.67
N TRP A 41 -4.46 -15.45 -14.77
CA TRP A 41 -4.73 -14.44 -13.76
C TRP A 41 -3.58 -14.28 -12.75
N LEU A 42 -2.98 -15.38 -12.31
CA LEU A 42 -1.81 -15.35 -11.43
C LEU A 42 -0.58 -14.73 -12.12
N VAL A 43 -0.36 -15.02 -13.40
CA VAL A 43 0.73 -14.40 -14.16
C VAL A 43 0.49 -12.89 -14.32
N ALA A 44 -0.74 -12.47 -14.64
CA ALA A 44 -1.07 -11.06 -14.78
C ALA A 44 -0.95 -10.29 -13.45
N THR A 45 -1.48 -10.85 -12.35
CA THR A 45 -1.43 -10.22 -11.03
C THR A 45 -0.04 -10.27 -10.40
N GLY A 46 0.69 -11.36 -10.61
CA GLY A 46 2.09 -11.52 -10.21
C GLY A 46 3.02 -10.56 -10.96
N SER A 47 2.89 -10.45 -12.29
CA SER A 47 3.66 -9.47 -13.07
C SER A 47 3.33 -8.03 -12.65
N SER A 48 2.05 -7.71 -12.42
CA SER A 48 1.66 -6.41 -11.85
C SER A 48 2.29 -6.15 -10.48
N ALA A 49 2.36 -7.17 -9.60
CA ALA A 49 2.98 -7.03 -8.29
C ALA A 49 4.48 -6.77 -8.41
N VAL A 50 5.19 -7.52 -9.25
CA VAL A 50 6.63 -7.35 -9.49
C VAL A 50 6.94 -5.99 -10.11
N LEU A 51 6.18 -5.58 -11.13
CA LEU A 51 6.32 -4.26 -11.75
C LEU A 51 6.01 -3.14 -10.76
N GLY A 52 4.93 -3.27 -9.99
CA GLY A 52 4.56 -2.31 -8.96
C GLY A 52 5.65 -2.17 -7.89
N PHE A 53 6.21 -3.30 -7.44
CA PHE A 53 7.33 -3.31 -6.51
C PHE A 53 8.56 -2.61 -7.09
N ALA A 54 8.95 -2.94 -8.32
CA ALA A 54 10.11 -2.35 -8.98
C ALA A 54 9.97 -0.83 -9.17
N LEU A 55 8.78 -0.35 -9.55
CA LEU A 55 8.50 1.08 -9.68
C LEU A 55 8.52 1.79 -8.33
N MET A 56 7.90 1.20 -7.31
CA MET A 56 7.87 1.77 -5.97
C MET A 56 9.28 1.84 -5.37
N MET A 57 10.02 0.74 -5.41
CA MET A 57 11.40 0.68 -4.93
C MET A 57 12.33 1.57 -5.74
N GLY A 58 12.18 1.61 -7.07
CA GLY A 58 12.95 2.50 -7.93
C GLY A 58 12.74 3.97 -7.58
N GLY A 59 11.48 4.37 -7.33
CA GLY A 59 11.16 5.73 -6.90
C GLY A 59 11.72 6.07 -5.50
N ILE A 60 11.69 5.13 -4.56
CA ILE A 60 12.30 5.32 -3.23
C ILE A 60 13.83 5.40 -3.32
N LEU A 61 14.47 4.52 -4.11
CA LEU A 61 15.91 4.55 -4.31
C LEU A 61 16.36 5.85 -4.99
N ASP A 62 15.60 6.34 -5.97
CA ASP A 62 15.86 7.63 -6.60
C ASP A 62 15.73 8.80 -5.60
N LEU A 63 14.77 8.74 -4.66
CA LEU A 63 14.68 9.72 -3.57
C LEU A 63 15.95 9.71 -2.70
N ILE A 64 16.40 8.52 -2.30
CA ILE A 64 17.58 8.34 -1.45
C ILE A 64 18.87 8.77 -2.16
N MET A 65 18.98 8.51 -3.46
CA MET A 65 20.17 8.85 -4.27
C MET A 65 20.22 10.32 -4.66
N ALA A 66 19.09 10.95 -4.98
CA ALA A 66 19.04 12.33 -5.46
C ALA A 66 19.13 13.40 -4.35
N GLN A 67 19.04 13.03 -3.07
CA GLN A 67 19.10 13.99 -1.96
C GLN A 67 20.54 14.21 -1.46
N ASP A 68 21.12 15.34 -1.85
CA ASP A 68 22.49 15.77 -1.48
C ASP A 68 22.55 16.64 -0.22
N ARG A 69 21.48 16.70 0.58
CA ARG A 69 21.49 17.44 1.86
C ARG A 69 21.92 16.53 3.00
N THR A 70 23.17 16.69 3.43
CA THR A 70 23.69 16.08 4.66
C THR A 70 22.95 16.67 5.87
N LEU A 71 22.26 15.83 6.65
CA LEU A 71 21.73 16.25 7.95
C LEU A 71 22.89 16.66 8.86
N THR A 72 22.79 17.84 9.48
CA THR A 72 23.67 18.23 10.58
C THR A 72 23.34 17.39 11.82
N HIS A 73 24.27 17.29 12.77
CA HIS A 73 24.13 16.41 13.94
C HIS A 73 22.82 16.66 14.72
N GLN A 74 22.38 17.92 14.81
CA GLN A 74 21.11 18.31 15.43
C GLN A 74 19.90 17.74 14.69
N GLY A 75 19.91 17.76 13.35
CA GLY A 75 18.81 17.18 12.56
C GLY A 75 18.74 15.65 12.66
N ALA A 76 19.87 14.98 12.87
CA ALA A 76 19.87 13.55 13.15
C ALA A 76 19.28 13.22 14.55
N GLU A 77 19.59 14.03 15.57
CA GLU A 77 19.01 13.88 16.92
C GLU A 77 17.50 14.19 16.95
N ASP A 78 17.02 15.17 16.18
CA ASP A 78 15.59 15.48 16.09
C ASP A 78 14.79 14.40 15.34
N VAL A 79 15.37 13.80 14.29
CA VAL A 79 14.78 12.62 13.64
C VAL A 79 14.78 11.43 14.59
N GLU A 80 15.86 11.18 15.34
CA GLU A 80 15.89 10.14 16.37
C GLU A 80 14.81 10.38 17.42
N ARG A 81 14.65 11.62 17.91
CA ARG A 81 13.67 11.98 18.92
C ARG A 81 12.23 11.86 18.43
N SER A 82 11.94 12.20 17.17
CA SER A 82 10.61 12.03 16.57
C SER A 82 10.25 10.55 16.36
N VAL A 83 11.19 9.72 15.90
CA VAL A 83 11.02 8.26 15.80
C VAL A 83 10.84 7.65 17.20
N ARG A 84 11.58 8.15 18.19
CA ARG A 84 11.50 7.74 19.61
C ARG A 84 10.15 8.04 20.25
N LEU A 85 9.47 9.10 19.83
CA LEU A 85 8.12 9.46 20.28
C LEU A 85 7.03 8.65 19.57
N ALA A 86 7.27 8.19 18.34
CA ALA A 86 6.32 7.42 17.55
C ALA A 86 6.36 5.89 17.81
N ALA A 87 7.47 5.36 18.33
CA ALA A 87 7.63 3.93 18.60
C ALA A 87 6.86 3.49 19.87
N GLN A 88 5.95 2.52 19.75
CA GLN A 88 5.26 1.90 20.89
C GLN A 88 6.27 1.29 21.90
N PRO A 89 5.96 1.32 23.22
CA PRO A 89 6.91 1.00 24.30
C PRO A 89 7.48 -0.43 24.27
N VAL A 90 6.91 -1.34 23.48
CA VAL A 90 7.36 -2.74 23.39
C VAL A 90 8.61 -2.88 22.49
N ALA A 91 8.73 -2.07 21.42
CA ALA A 91 9.89 -2.09 20.53
C ALA A 91 11.10 -1.31 21.10
N TRP A 92 10.85 -0.42 22.06
CA TRP A 92 11.84 0.45 22.69
C TRP A 92 12.96 -0.30 23.42
N ARG A 93 12.65 -1.46 24.03
CA ARG A 93 13.61 -2.20 24.86
C ARG A 93 14.67 -2.95 24.06
N THR A 94 14.47 -3.17 22.76
CA THR A 94 15.32 -4.05 21.94
C THR A 94 16.28 -3.32 21.01
N THR A 95 16.11 -2.02 20.79
CA THR A 95 16.96 -1.26 19.85
C THR A 95 17.35 0.09 20.42
N SER A 96 18.29 0.11 21.37
CA SER A 96 19.03 1.33 21.70
C SER A 96 20.16 1.51 20.69
N TYR A 97 19.85 2.08 19.53
CA TYR A 97 20.89 2.55 18.61
C TYR A 97 21.45 3.87 19.14
N ARG A 98 22.63 3.84 19.74
CA ARG A 98 23.40 5.03 20.08
C ARG A 98 24.19 5.43 18.84
N VAL A 99 23.85 6.54 18.20
CA VAL A 99 24.62 7.06 17.08
C VAL A 99 25.88 7.73 17.63
N TRP A 100 27.02 7.02 17.60
CA TRP A 100 28.32 7.56 17.94
C TRP A 100 29.04 8.02 16.67
N GLY A 101 29.28 9.33 16.54
CA GLY A 101 30.04 9.94 15.43
C GLY A 101 29.23 10.87 14.52
N ARG A 102 29.84 11.36 13.43
CA ARG A 102 29.19 12.18 12.38
C ARG A 102 28.03 11.38 11.75
N ALA A 103 26.84 11.55 12.31
CA ALA A 103 25.61 10.99 11.78
C ALA A 103 25.24 11.74 10.50
N THR A 104 25.38 11.10 9.35
CA THR A 104 24.91 11.65 8.08
C THR A 104 23.55 11.04 7.79
N GLY A 105 22.47 11.70 8.23
CA GLY A 105 21.12 11.33 7.84
C GLY A 105 20.74 12.03 6.53
N ARG A 106 19.75 11.48 5.82
CA ARG A 106 19.04 12.18 4.74
C ARG A 106 17.59 12.40 5.17
N GLU A 107 17.12 13.63 5.13
CA GLU A 107 15.76 14.00 5.54
C GLU A 107 14.78 13.74 4.38
N GLY A 108 13.91 12.74 4.55
CA GLY A 108 12.89 12.37 3.57
C GLY A 108 11.50 12.78 4.04
N SER A 109 11.19 14.08 4.11
CA SER A 109 9.80 14.53 4.32
C SER A 109 9.06 14.50 2.98
N ASP A 110 8.63 13.32 2.54
CA ASP A 110 7.82 13.17 1.33
C ASP A 110 6.34 12.95 1.69
N GLU A 111 5.80 13.87 2.49
CA GLU A 111 4.37 13.95 2.73
C GLU A 111 3.72 14.73 1.58
N PHE A 112 2.71 14.14 0.94
CA PHE A 112 1.91 14.80 -0.06
C PHE A 112 0.45 14.38 0.08
N THR A 113 -0.45 15.32 -0.16
CA THR A 113 -1.89 15.06 -0.09
C THR A 113 -2.46 14.69 -1.46
N PHE A 114 -3.59 13.97 -1.46
CA PHE A 114 -4.33 13.67 -2.70
C PHE A 114 -4.70 14.93 -3.49
N ARG A 115 -4.96 16.05 -2.80
CA ARG A 115 -5.29 17.34 -3.42
C ARG A 115 -4.10 17.90 -4.21
N GLU A 116 -2.90 17.87 -3.62
CA GLU A 116 -1.69 18.33 -4.30
C GLU A 116 -1.36 17.43 -5.48
N MET A 117 -1.52 16.11 -5.34
CA MET A 117 -1.31 15.17 -6.46
C MET A 117 -2.28 15.44 -7.61
N LYS A 118 -3.56 15.70 -7.32
CA LYS A 118 -4.55 16.07 -8.35
C LYS A 118 -4.23 17.41 -9.02
N GLN A 119 -3.77 18.40 -8.27
CA GLN A 119 -3.35 19.69 -8.82
C GLN A 119 -2.10 19.56 -9.69
N ALA A 120 -1.11 18.79 -9.24
CA ALA A 120 0.10 18.48 -10.00
C ALA A 120 -0.23 17.74 -11.31
N TRP A 121 -1.20 16.82 -11.27
CA TRP A 121 -1.72 16.18 -12.48
C TRP A 121 -2.32 17.19 -13.46
N ARG A 122 -3.27 18.03 -12.99
CA ARG A 122 -3.95 19.04 -13.82
C ARG A 122 -2.99 20.08 -14.41
N ARG A 123 -1.96 20.47 -13.66
CA ARG A 123 -0.95 21.43 -14.10
C ARG A 123 0.14 20.82 -14.98
N GLY A 124 0.13 19.50 -15.17
CA GLY A 124 1.21 18.82 -15.90
C GLY A 124 2.54 18.80 -15.17
N ALA A 125 2.57 19.07 -13.86
CA ALA A 125 3.80 19.06 -13.08
C ALA A 125 4.44 17.66 -13.04
N TRP A 126 3.66 16.60 -13.27
CA TRP A 126 4.13 15.22 -13.31
C TRP A 126 5.18 14.94 -14.39
N TYR A 127 5.20 15.70 -15.50
CA TYR A 127 6.22 15.57 -16.55
C TYR A 127 7.29 16.68 -16.49
N ARG A 128 6.97 17.83 -15.91
CA ARG A 128 7.88 18.99 -15.85
C ARG A 128 8.82 18.97 -14.65
N GLU A 129 8.34 18.47 -13.51
CA GLU A 129 9.06 18.53 -12.24
C GLU A 129 9.52 17.13 -11.81
N THR A 130 10.83 16.95 -11.62
CA THR A 130 11.42 15.65 -11.24
C THR A 130 10.85 15.10 -9.94
N VAL A 131 10.54 15.98 -8.97
CA VAL A 131 9.94 15.61 -7.68
C VAL A 131 8.57 14.99 -7.88
N TRP A 132 7.68 15.62 -8.65
CA TRP A 132 6.36 15.07 -8.94
C TRP A 132 6.44 13.83 -9.80
N ARG A 133 7.33 13.77 -10.80
CA ARG A 133 7.54 12.57 -11.60
C ARG A 133 7.85 11.35 -10.74
N ARG A 134 8.78 11.50 -9.79
CA ARG A 134 9.11 10.45 -8.82
C ARG A 134 7.91 10.08 -7.93
N ARG A 135 7.21 11.07 -7.34
CA ARG A 135 6.01 10.81 -6.52
C ARG A 135 4.94 10.04 -7.29
N PHE A 136 4.69 10.40 -8.55
CA PHE A 136 3.76 9.67 -9.41
C PHE A 136 4.24 8.24 -9.69
N ILE A 137 5.51 8.03 -10.03
CA ILE A 137 6.08 6.69 -10.25
C ILE A 137 5.93 5.82 -8.99
N THR A 138 6.28 6.35 -7.82
CA THR A 138 6.18 5.63 -6.55
C THR A 138 4.72 5.32 -6.20
N ALA A 139 3.80 6.27 -6.35
CA ALA A 139 2.38 6.09 -6.07
C ALA A 139 1.73 5.09 -7.03
N THR A 140 2.05 5.15 -8.33
CA THR A 140 1.60 4.17 -9.32
C THR A 140 2.18 2.79 -9.04
N GLY A 141 3.46 2.71 -8.65
CA GLY A 141 4.09 1.46 -8.22
C GLY A 141 3.38 0.84 -7.02
N ALA A 142 3.10 1.63 -5.98
CA ALA A 142 2.35 1.19 -4.80
C ALA A 142 0.92 0.72 -5.15
N ALA A 143 0.23 1.42 -6.07
CA ALA A 143 -1.09 1.01 -6.54
C ALA A 143 -1.04 -0.33 -7.29
N LEU A 144 -0.10 -0.50 -8.23
CA LEU A 144 0.09 -1.75 -8.97
C LEU A 144 0.48 -2.93 -8.08
N LEU A 145 1.32 -2.67 -7.08
CA LEU A 145 1.69 -3.66 -6.07
C LEU A 145 0.45 -4.10 -5.29
N THR A 146 -0.35 -3.15 -4.83
CA THR A 146 -1.58 -3.41 -4.07
C THR A 146 -2.55 -4.23 -4.92
N ILE A 147 -2.83 -3.82 -6.16
CA ILE A 147 -3.69 -4.56 -7.09
C ILE A 147 -3.16 -5.96 -7.34
N GLY A 148 -1.84 -6.10 -7.53
CA GLY A 148 -1.20 -7.40 -7.74
C GLY A 148 -1.35 -8.34 -6.54
N LEU A 149 -1.08 -7.85 -5.33
CA LEU A 149 -1.22 -8.64 -4.09
C LEU A 149 -2.68 -9.05 -3.83
N PHE A 150 -3.63 -8.12 -3.98
CA PHE A 150 -5.05 -8.45 -3.86
C PHE A 150 -5.50 -9.42 -4.95
N GLY A 151 -4.98 -9.27 -6.18
CA GLY A 151 -5.26 -10.17 -7.29
C GLY A 151 -4.76 -11.59 -7.06
N ILE A 152 -3.56 -11.76 -6.49
CA ILE A 152 -3.02 -13.07 -6.08
C ILE A 152 -3.88 -13.68 -4.97
N ALA A 153 -4.23 -12.90 -3.95
CA ALA A 153 -5.09 -13.37 -2.86
C ALA A 153 -6.50 -13.75 -3.34
N PHE A 154 -7.04 -13.02 -4.32
CA PHE A 154 -8.32 -13.32 -4.96
C PHE A 154 -8.26 -14.58 -5.83
N THR A 155 -7.15 -14.84 -6.52
CA THR A 155 -7.03 -16.03 -7.37
C THR A 155 -6.79 -17.30 -6.57
N LEU A 156 -5.99 -17.24 -5.50
CA LEU A 156 -5.66 -18.41 -4.66
C LEU A 156 -6.69 -18.66 -3.55
N GLY A 157 -7.47 -17.64 -3.16
CA GLY A 157 -8.40 -17.74 -2.04
C GLY A 157 -9.61 -18.62 -2.33
N PRO A 158 -10.19 -19.30 -1.32
CA PRO A 158 -11.47 -19.98 -1.47
C PRO A 158 -12.60 -18.99 -1.76
N SER A 159 -13.71 -19.45 -2.36
CA SER A 159 -14.87 -18.65 -2.78
C SER A 159 -15.31 -17.53 -1.80
N PRO A 160 -15.44 -17.76 -0.48
CA PRO A 160 -15.79 -16.68 0.45
C PRO A 160 -14.73 -15.57 0.52
N ILE A 161 -13.44 -15.92 0.44
CA ILE A 161 -12.35 -14.93 0.44
C ILE A 161 -12.37 -14.12 -0.86
N LYS A 162 -12.66 -14.75 -2.01
CA LYS A 162 -12.82 -14.04 -3.28
C LYS A 162 -13.91 -12.98 -3.21
N ALA A 163 -15.07 -13.33 -2.62
CA ALA A 163 -16.17 -12.38 -2.44
C ALA A 163 -15.77 -11.18 -1.57
N ILE A 164 -15.11 -11.43 -0.44
CA ILE A 164 -14.65 -10.37 0.47
C ILE A 164 -13.63 -9.47 -0.22
N ILE A 165 -12.62 -10.04 -0.86
CA ILE A 165 -11.58 -9.26 -1.56
C ILE A 165 -12.21 -8.43 -2.69
N GLY A 166 -13.10 -9.02 -3.48
CA GLY A 166 -13.83 -8.29 -4.52
C GLY A 166 -14.63 -7.11 -3.97
N ALA A 167 -15.34 -7.31 -2.86
CA ALA A 167 -16.08 -6.24 -2.18
C ALA A 167 -15.16 -5.13 -1.64
N VAL A 168 -14.03 -5.51 -1.03
CA VAL A 168 -13.03 -4.56 -0.52
C VAL A 168 -12.41 -3.75 -1.68
N MET A 169 -12.09 -4.39 -2.80
CA MET A 169 -11.57 -3.70 -3.98
C MET A 169 -12.60 -2.73 -4.56
N LEU A 170 -13.87 -3.12 -4.68
CA LEU A 170 -14.94 -2.23 -5.14
C LEU A 170 -15.12 -1.03 -4.21
N TYR A 171 -15.10 -1.27 -2.90
CA TYR A 171 -15.17 -0.21 -1.90
C TYR A 171 -13.96 0.74 -1.99
N ALA A 172 -12.75 0.20 -2.11
CA ALA A 172 -11.53 0.98 -2.26
C ALA A 172 -11.56 1.83 -3.54
N CYS A 173 -12.00 1.27 -4.67
CA CYS A 173 -12.20 2.00 -5.92
C CYS A 173 -13.24 3.11 -5.76
N ALA A 174 -14.38 2.85 -5.12
CA ALA A 174 -15.40 3.86 -4.86
C ALA A 174 -14.88 4.98 -3.93
N MET A 175 -14.09 4.62 -2.92
CA MET A 175 -13.46 5.56 -2.00
C MET A 175 -12.42 6.43 -2.71
N LEU A 176 -11.56 5.83 -3.55
CA LEU A 176 -10.59 6.55 -4.37
C LEU A 176 -11.28 7.47 -5.37
N ALA A 177 -12.31 7.00 -6.07
CA ALA A 177 -13.09 7.81 -7.01
C ALA A 177 -13.77 8.98 -6.29
N ARG A 178 -14.36 8.75 -5.12
CA ARG A 178 -14.99 9.80 -4.31
C ARG A 178 -13.95 10.80 -3.79
N GLY A 179 -12.79 10.33 -3.35
CA GLY A 179 -11.66 11.17 -2.96
C GLY A 179 -11.17 12.04 -4.12
N PHE A 180 -11.04 11.44 -5.30
CA PHE A 180 -10.67 12.16 -6.51
C PHE A 180 -11.72 13.17 -6.95
N TRP A 181 -13.00 12.89 -6.74
CA TRP A 181 -14.08 13.82 -7.09
C TRP A 181 -14.16 15.01 -6.11
N ARG A 182 -13.94 14.78 -4.81
CA ARG A 182 -14.00 15.80 -3.76
C ARG A 182 -12.74 16.67 -3.62
N ALA A 183 -11.58 16.19 -4.07
CA ALA A 183 -10.30 16.91 -4.03
C ALA A 183 -10.23 18.07 -5.04
#